data_AF-A0A530BE08-F1
#
_entry.id   AF-A0A530BE08-F1
#
_cell.length_a   1.000
_cell.length_b   1.000
_cell.length_c   1.000
_cell.angle_alpha   90.00
_cell.angle_beta   90.00
_cell.angle_gamma   90.00
#
_symmetry.space_group_name_H-M   'P 1'
#
loop_
_entity.id
_entity.type
_entity.pdbx_description
1 polymer ?
#
loop_
_entity_poly.entity_id
_entity_poly.type
_entity_poly.pdbx_seq_one_letter_code
_entity_poly.pdbx_strand_id
1 'polypeptide(L)'
;MTKRSILCFGDSLTWGWIPVVEGSPTHRYAYQDRWTGAMASHLGDGYHVIEEGLSARTTSLDDPNDPRLNGSAYLPSAIASHLPLDLVIVMLGTNDTKSFFRRTPYEIANGMAKLVGQILTSAGGVGTPYPAPQALVVAPPPLTPMPHPFF
;
A
#
# COMPACT_ATOMS: atom_id res chain seq x y z
N MET A 1 14.27 23.03 7.93
CA MET A 1 14.84 21.90 7.14
C MET A 1 13.70 21.32 6.32
N THR A 2 13.91 20.98 5.06
CA THR A 2 12.90 20.30 4.24
C THR A 2 12.70 18.88 4.76
N LYS A 3 11.47 18.51 5.11
CA LYS A 3 11.15 17.15 5.58
C LYS A 3 11.36 16.14 4.44
N ARG A 4 11.73 14.90 4.77
CA ARG A 4 11.73 13.79 3.82
C ARG A 4 10.34 13.18 3.71
N SER A 5 9.79 13.08 2.50
CA SER A 5 8.44 12.57 2.27
C SER A 5 8.44 11.07 2.01
N ILE A 6 7.64 10.32 2.77
CA ILE A 6 7.50 8.87 2.67
C ILE A 6 6.04 8.53 2.34
N LEU A 7 5.79 7.93 1.18
CA LEU A 7 4.47 7.42 0.81
C LEU A 7 4.33 5.96 1.22
N CYS A 8 3.32 5.66 2.03
CA CYS A 8 2.99 4.31 2.48
C CYS A 8 1.84 3.77 1.62
N PHE A 9 2.16 2.98 0.60
CA PHE A 9 1.19 2.38 -0.31
C PHE A 9 0.84 0.98 0.14
N GLY A 10 -0.44 0.72 0.40
CA GLY A 10 -0.84 -0.63 0.83
C GLY A 10 -2.33 -0.87 0.81
N ASP A 11 -2.71 -1.94 1.51
CA ASP A 11 -4.10 -2.38 1.62
C ASP A 11 -4.72 -2.01 2.99
N SER A 12 -5.63 -2.85 3.51
CA SER A 12 -6.26 -2.70 4.82
C SER A 12 -5.27 -2.70 5.98
N LEU A 13 -4.12 -3.38 5.84
CA LEU A 13 -3.06 -3.37 6.85
C LEU A 13 -2.40 -2.00 6.97
N THR A 14 -2.30 -1.27 5.85
CA THR A 14 -1.82 0.13 5.81
C THR A 14 -2.93 1.12 6.12
N TRP A 15 -4.17 0.84 5.70
CA TRP A 15 -5.30 1.66 6.07
C TRP A 15 -5.51 1.66 7.59
N GLY A 16 -5.34 0.51 8.25
CA GLY A 16 -5.56 0.35 9.68
C GLY A 16 -6.94 -0.23 10.00
N TRP A 17 -7.27 -1.38 9.39
CA TRP A 17 -8.51 -2.10 9.64
C TRP A 17 -8.53 -2.71 11.04
N ILE A 18 -9.54 -2.37 11.86
CA ILE A 18 -9.72 -2.99 13.18
C ILE A 18 -10.36 -4.38 12.98
N PRO A 19 -9.72 -5.49 13.39
CA PRO A 19 -10.33 -6.80 13.31
C PRO A 19 -11.50 -6.90 14.30
N VAL A 20 -12.65 -7.39 13.82
CA VAL A 20 -13.87 -7.62 14.59
C VAL A 20 -14.36 -9.04 14.37
N VAL A 21 -15.09 -9.61 15.34
CA VAL A 21 -15.52 -11.03 15.30
C VAL A 21 -16.49 -11.29 14.14
N GLU A 22 -17.30 -10.28 13.82
CA GLU A 22 -18.25 -10.25 12.71
C GLU A 22 -17.56 -10.17 11.34
N GLY A 23 -16.24 -9.97 11.32
CA GLY A 23 -15.42 -9.78 10.13
C GLY A 23 -15.59 -8.40 9.48
N SER A 24 -16.83 -7.95 9.26
CA SER A 24 -17.17 -6.68 8.60
C SER A 24 -18.61 -6.24 8.93
N PRO A 25 -18.94 -4.93 8.96
CA PRO A 25 -18.05 -3.77 8.79
C PRO A 25 -17.19 -3.50 10.03
N THR A 26 -16.22 -2.61 9.89
CA THR A 26 -15.37 -2.18 11.01
C THR A 26 -15.02 -0.69 10.93
N HIS A 27 -14.28 -0.23 11.93
CA HIS A 27 -13.68 1.09 11.99
C HIS A 27 -12.18 1.09 11.67
N ARG A 28 -11.64 2.29 11.54
CA ARG A 28 -10.20 2.53 11.34
C ARG A 28 -9.52 2.72 12.70
N TYR A 29 -8.34 2.13 12.87
CA TYR A 29 -7.46 2.48 13.98
C TYR A 29 -7.15 3.99 13.98
N ALA A 30 -7.00 4.57 15.16
CA ALA A 30 -6.53 5.95 15.29
C ALA A 30 -5.13 6.09 14.68
N TYR A 31 -4.70 7.32 14.35
CA TYR A 31 -3.43 7.53 13.66
C TYR A 31 -2.24 6.90 14.37
N GLN A 32 -2.11 7.11 15.67
CA GLN A 32 -1.01 6.59 16.48
C GLN A 32 -0.96 5.06 16.57
N ASP A 33 -2.09 4.38 16.37
CA ASP A 33 -2.21 2.92 16.46
C ASP A 33 -1.98 2.23 15.10
N ARG A 34 -2.00 3.01 14.01
CA ARG A 34 -1.61 2.52 12.69
C ARG A 34 -0.10 2.46 12.59
N TRP A 35 0.44 1.46 11.88
CA TRP A 35 1.89 1.31 11.74
C TRP A 35 2.52 2.56 11.08
N THR A 36 1.79 3.23 10.20
CA THR A 36 2.16 4.49 9.55
C THR A 36 2.34 5.63 10.55
N GLY A 37 1.43 5.79 11.51
CA GLY A 37 1.53 6.82 12.54
C GLY A 37 2.56 6.47 13.61
N ALA A 38 2.67 5.19 14.00
CA ALA A 38 3.75 4.72 14.85
C ALA A 38 5.12 4.98 14.21
N MET A 39 5.29 4.68 12.92
CA MET A 39 6.51 4.98 12.16
C MET A 39 6.78 6.48 12.11
N ALA A 40 5.76 7.30 11.80
CA ALA A 40 5.91 8.76 11.77
C ALA A 40 6.40 9.31 13.12
N SER A 41 5.83 8.83 14.23
CA SER A 41 6.24 9.23 15.58
C SER A 41 7.68 8.84 15.90
N HIS A 42 8.15 7.67 15.45
CA HIS A 42 9.52 7.21 15.69
C HIS A 42 10.55 7.94 14.80
N LEU A 43 10.17 8.29 13.57
CA LEU A 43 11.02 9.05 12.64
C LEU A 43 11.16 10.53 13.06
N GLY A 44 10.12 11.10 13.67
CA GLY A 44 10.10 12.47 14.16
C GLY A 44 9.94 13.53 13.07
N ASP A 45 10.10 14.79 13.45
CA ASP A 45 9.71 15.96 12.63
C ASP A 45 10.49 16.15 11.33
N GLY A 46 11.61 15.43 11.16
CA GLY A 46 12.37 15.41 9.91
C GLY A 46 11.67 14.69 8.76
N TYR A 47 10.56 14.00 9.02
CA TYR A 47 9.84 13.19 8.04
C TYR A 47 8.37 13.60 7.90
N HIS A 48 7.82 13.36 6.72
CA HIS A 48 6.41 13.55 6.39
C HIS A 48 5.87 12.24 5.82
N VAL A 49 4.94 11.60 6.56
CA VAL A 49 4.35 10.32 6.16
C VAL A 49 3.01 10.55 5.48
N ILE A 50 2.86 10.01 4.28
CA ILE A 50 1.65 10.07 3.45
C ILE A 50 1.02 8.68 3.44
N GLU A 51 -0.27 8.58 3.79
CA GLU A 51 -0.96 7.30 3.95
C GLU A 51 -1.86 6.99 2.74
N GLU A 52 -1.43 6.04 1.91
CA GLU A 52 -2.17 5.55 0.74
C GLU A 52 -2.57 4.08 0.93
N GLY A 53 -3.22 3.78 2.05
CA GLY A 53 -3.79 2.47 2.36
C GLY A 53 -5.23 2.34 1.87
N LEU A 54 -5.54 1.30 1.09
CA LEU A 54 -6.90 1.02 0.60
C LEU A 54 -7.28 -0.44 0.88
N SER A 55 -8.23 -0.66 1.78
CA SER A 55 -8.75 -2.00 2.07
C SER A 55 -9.09 -2.78 0.81
N ALA A 56 -8.72 -4.07 0.80
CA ALA A 56 -8.86 -5.01 -0.31
C ALA A 56 -7.99 -4.75 -1.57
N ARG A 57 -7.14 -3.70 -1.61
CA ARG A 57 -6.23 -3.44 -2.74
C ARG A 57 -5.31 -4.63 -3.02
N THR A 58 -5.17 -4.96 -4.30
CA THR A 58 -4.26 -5.99 -4.84
C THR A 58 -2.99 -5.33 -5.40
N THR A 59 -1.99 -6.13 -5.75
CA THR A 59 -0.82 -5.62 -6.49
C THR A 59 -1.22 -5.06 -7.86
N SER A 60 -1.81 -5.90 -8.72
CA SER A 60 -2.02 -5.60 -10.14
C SER A 60 -3.27 -6.26 -10.73
N LEU A 61 -4.24 -6.62 -9.91
CA LEU A 61 -5.46 -7.32 -10.33
C LEU A 61 -6.68 -6.41 -10.23
N ASP A 62 -7.57 -6.54 -11.21
CA ASP A 62 -8.91 -5.99 -11.14
C ASP A 62 -9.78 -6.96 -10.32
N ASP A 63 -10.35 -6.48 -9.21
CA ASP A 63 -11.33 -7.26 -8.46
C ASP A 63 -12.65 -7.25 -9.23
N PRO A 64 -13.28 -8.41 -9.50
CA PRO A 64 -14.52 -8.46 -10.28
C PRO A 64 -15.69 -7.74 -9.60
N ASN A 65 -15.61 -7.48 -8.29
CA ASN A 65 -16.68 -6.84 -7.53
C ASN A 65 -16.40 -5.36 -7.24
N ASP A 66 -15.17 -4.87 -7.42
CA ASP A 66 -14.80 -3.50 -7.08
C ASP A 66 -13.67 -2.94 -7.96
N PRO A 67 -13.96 -1.96 -8.84
CA PRO A 67 -12.99 -1.43 -9.80
C PRO A 67 -11.89 -0.57 -9.16
N ARG A 68 -11.95 -0.30 -7.85
CA ARG A 68 -10.97 0.55 -7.15
C ARG A 68 -9.70 -0.19 -6.72
N LEU A 69 -9.72 -1.52 -6.76
CA LEU A 69 -8.77 -2.34 -5.98
C LEU A 69 -7.46 -2.68 -6.70
N ASN A 70 -7.31 -2.32 -7.97
CA ASN A 70 -6.05 -2.52 -8.68
C ASN A 70 -5.00 -1.48 -8.28
N GLY A 71 -4.04 -1.87 -7.43
CA GLY A 71 -2.98 -0.98 -6.97
C GLY A 71 -2.18 -0.37 -8.13
N SER A 72 -1.85 -1.16 -9.15
CA SER A 72 -1.08 -0.71 -10.30
C SER A 72 -1.82 0.28 -11.20
N ALA A 73 -3.14 0.30 -11.17
CA ALA A 73 -3.94 1.28 -11.90
C ALA A 73 -3.90 2.66 -11.24
N TYR A 74 -3.72 2.72 -9.92
CA TYR A 74 -3.76 3.96 -9.13
C TYR A 74 -2.38 4.54 -8.81
N LEU A 75 -1.37 3.68 -8.57
CA LEU A 75 -0.06 4.09 -8.07
C LEU A 75 0.64 5.21 -8.88
N PRO A 76 0.63 5.21 -10.24
CA PRO A 76 1.25 6.31 -11.00
C PRO A 76 0.63 7.68 -10.70
N SER A 77 -0.70 7.75 -10.57
CA SER A 77 -1.40 8.98 -10.21
C SER A 77 -1.07 9.41 -8.78
N ALA A 78 -1.05 8.47 -7.84
CA ALA A 78 -0.69 8.75 -6.44
C ALA A 78 0.72 9.34 -6.32
N ILE A 79 1.72 8.73 -7.00
CA ILE A 79 3.09 9.24 -6.97
C ILE A 79 3.14 10.67 -7.54
N ALA A 80 2.59 10.90 -8.73
CA ALA A 80 2.61 12.21 -9.36
C ALA A 80 1.91 13.30 -8.51
N SER A 81 0.85 12.94 -7.78
CA SER A 81 0.13 13.86 -6.88
C SER A 81 0.92 14.23 -5.62
N HIS A 82 1.91 13.42 -5.23
CA HIS A 82 2.63 13.57 -3.96
C HIS A 82 4.12 13.91 -4.12
N LEU A 83 4.64 14.05 -5.36
CA LEU A 83 6.01 14.52 -5.56
C LEU A 83 6.21 15.95 -5.03
N PRO A 84 7.33 16.27 -4.34
CA PRO A 84 8.52 15.42 -4.17
C PRO A 84 8.39 14.33 -3.10
N LEU A 85 8.86 13.12 -3.43
CA LEU A 85 8.94 11.96 -2.53
C LEU A 85 10.40 11.49 -2.39
N ASP A 86 10.78 11.04 -1.21
CA ASP A 86 12.08 10.41 -0.95
C ASP A 86 11.98 8.87 -0.99
N LEU A 87 10.87 8.31 -0.51
CA LEU A 87 10.65 6.87 -0.39
C LEU A 87 9.17 6.51 -0.64
N VAL A 88 8.95 5.42 -1.35
CA VAL A 88 7.67 4.72 -1.40
C VAL A 88 7.83 3.35 -0.75
N ILE A 89 7.06 3.10 0.31
CA ILE A 89 6.94 1.81 0.97
C ILE A 89 5.73 1.09 0.41
N VAL A 90 5.90 -0.13 -0.09
CA VAL A 90 4.80 -0.94 -0.63
C VAL A 90 4.63 -2.21 0.20
N MET A 91 3.46 -2.34 0.84
CA MET A 91 3.04 -3.56 1.53
C MET A 91 1.72 -4.04 0.94
N LEU A 92 1.81 -4.97 -0.01
CA LEU A 92 0.69 -5.56 -0.76
C LEU A 92 0.98 -7.03 -1.05
N GLY A 93 -0.05 -7.77 -1.43
CA GLY A 93 0.02 -9.18 -1.82
C GLY A 93 -0.96 -10.06 -1.06
N THR A 94 -1.42 -9.63 0.13
CA THR A 94 -2.41 -10.37 0.93
C THR A 94 -3.73 -10.56 0.17
N ASN A 95 -4.22 -9.54 -0.55
CA ASN A 95 -5.47 -9.68 -1.29
C ASN A 95 -5.33 -10.48 -2.59
N ASP A 96 -4.12 -10.55 -3.17
CA ASP A 96 -3.86 -11.36 -4.35
C ASP A 96 -3.98 -12.86 -4.06
N THR A 97 -3.84 -13.28 -2.79
CA THR A 97 -3.99 -14.69 -2.39
C THR A 97 -5.45 -15.12 -2.21
N LYS A 98 -6.44 -14.23 -2.41
CA LYS A 98 -7.85 -14.63 -2.37
C LYS A 98 -8.11 -15.72 -3.41
N SER A 99 -8.86 -16.74 -3.00
CA SER A 99 -9.06 -17.97 -3.76
C SER A 99 -9.56 -17.74 -5.19
N PHE A 100 -10.41 -16.73 -5.39
CA PHE A 100 -10.99 -16.42 -6.69
C PHE A 100 -10.01 -15.79 -7.68
N PHE A 101 -8.88 -15.24 -7.25
CA PHE A 101 -7.85 -14.72 -8.15
C PHE A 101 -6.93 -15.79 -8.72
N ARG A 102 -6.82 -16.95 -8.05
CA ARG A 102 -6.05 -18.12 -8.52
C ARG A 102 -4.60 -17.80 -8.91
N ARG A 103 -3.95 -16.89 -8.17
CA ARG A 103 -2.54 -16.55 -8.39
C ARG A 103 -1.59 -17.46 -7.62
N THR A 104 -0.48 -17.79 -8.27
CA THR A 104 0.72 -18.33 -7.64
C THR A 104 1.50 -17.23 -6.91
N PRO A 105 2.30 -17.57 -5.88
CA PRO A 105 3.18 -16.59 -5.23
C PRO A 105 4.10 -15.83 -6.20
N TYR A 106 4.55 -16.50 -7.28
CA TYR A 106 5.38 -15.87 -8.32
C TYR A 106 4.63 -14.79 -9.10
N GLU A 107 3.36 -15.01 -9.45
CA GLU A 107 2.55 -14.00 -10.12
C GLU A 107 2.26 -12.80 -9.20
N ILE A 108 2.12 -13.02 -7.90
CA ILE A 108 2.00 -11.95 -6.90
C ILE A 108 3.29 -11.12 -6.86
N ALA A 109 4.45 -11.78 -6.83
CA ALA A 109 5.76 -11.12 -6.88
C ALA A 109 5.96 -10.32 -8.17
N ASN A 110 5.50 -10.82 -9.32
CA ASN A 110 5.53 -10.06 -10.58
C ASN A 110 4.58 -8.85 -10.55
N GLY A 111 3.43 -8.98 -9.89
CA GLY A 111 2.55 -7.84 -9.60
C GLY A 111 3.26 -6.77 -8.77
N MET A 112 4.01 -7.16 -7.74
CA MET A 112 4.86 -6.26 -6.97
C MET A 112 5.98 -5.63 -7.82
N ALA A 113 6.63 -6.41 -8.69
CA ALA A 113 7.66 -5.90 -9.59
C ALA A 113 7.12 -4.81 -10.54
N LYS A 114 5.87 -4.94 -11.01
CA LYS A 114 5.18 -3.88 -11.77
C LYS A 114 5.08 -2.57 -10.97
N LEU A 115 4.71 -2.65 -9.68
CA LEU A 115 4.61 -1.47 -8.82
C LEU A 115 5.97 -0.83 -8.58
N VAL A 116 7.01 -1.63 -8.32
CA VAL A 116 8.39 -1.15 -8.18
C VAL A 116 8.85 -0.45 -9.46
N GLY A 117 8.55 -1.01 -10.63
CA GLY A 117 8.81 -0.37 -11.92
C GLY A 117 8.17 1.01 -12.01
N GLN A 118 6.88 1.13 -11.68
CA GLN A 118 6.15 2.41 -11.67
C GLN A 118 6.80 3.45 -10.75
N ILE A 119 7.31 3.03 -9.59
CA ILE A 119 8.01 3.91 -8.64
C ILE A 119 9.33 4.39 -9.25
N LEU A 120 10.16 3.47 -9.74
CA LEU A 120 11.50 3.79 -10.22
C LEU A 120 11.50 4.62 -11.52
N THR A 121 10.42 4.56 -12.31
CA THR A 121 10.25 5.37 -13.53
C THR A 121 9.41 6.63 -13.33
N SER A 122 9.13 7.04 -12.08
CA SER A 122 8.23 8.17 -11.78
C SER A 122 8.89 9.56 -11.79
N ALA A 123 10.18 9.66 -12.13
CA ALA A 123 10.91 10.92 -12.15
C ALA A 123 10.19 11.97 -13.02
N GLY A 124 10.16 13.20 -12.54
CA GLY A 124 9.54 14.34 -13.19
C GLY A 124 8.04 14.48 -13.00
N GLY A 125 7.30 13.41 -12.67
CA GLY A 125 5.85 13.45 -12.48
C GLY A 125 5.14 14.15 -13.64
N VAL A 126 4.46 15.26 -13.35
CA VAL A 126 3.88 16.15 -14.38
C VAL A 126 4.58 17.51 -14.35
N GLY A 127 5.56 17.69 -15.24
CA GLY A 127 6.21 18.99 -15.44
C GLY A 127 7.11 19.46 -14.29
N THR A 128 7.67 18.54 -13.50
CA THR A 128 8.58 18.87 -12.38
C THR A 128 9.99 18.34 -12.63
N PRO A 129 11.02 18.88 -11.94
CA PRO A 129 12.38 18.35 -12.01
C PRO A 129 12.69 17.32 -10.91
N TYR A 130 11.68 16.84 -10.17
CA TYR A 130 11.92 15.97 -9.02
C TYR A 130 12.38 14.56 -9.46
N PRO A 131 13.36 13.95 -8.76
CA PRO A 131 13.78 12.58 -9.05
C PRO A 131 12.69 11.57 -8.66
N ALA A 132 12.82 10.34 -9.16
CA ALA A 132 12.04 9.22 -8.64
C ALA A 132 12.44 8.93 -7.18
N PRO A 133 11.49 8.60 -6.29
CA PRO A 133 11.80 8.15 -4.93
C PRO A 133 12.45 6.76 -4.93
N GLN A 134 13.06 6.40 -3.80
CA GLN A 134 13.45 5.02 -3.54
C GLN A 134 12.20 4.13 -3.33
N ALA A 135 12.35 2.82 -3.50
CA ALA A 135 11.31 1.84 -3.24
C ALA A 135 11.73 0.87 -2.12
N LEU A 136 10.84 0.66 -1.14
CA LEU A 136 10.97 -0.39 -0.13
C LEU A 136 9.81 -1.38 -0.26
N VAL A 137 10.12 -2.62 -0.62
CA VAL A 137 9.14 -3.72 -0.67
C VAL A 137 9.05 -4.36 0.70
N VAL A 138 7.83 -4.48 1.23
CA VAL A 138 7.55 -5.14 2.50
C VAL A 138 6.62 -6.32 2.23
N ALA A 139 7.08 -7.53 2.53
CA ALA A 139 6.22 -8.70 2.52
C ALA A 139 5.26 -8.62 3.74
N PRO A 140 3.94 -8.74 3.54
CA PRO A 140 3.01 -8.78 4.67
C PRO A 140 3.22 -10.05 5.50
N PRO A 141 2.83 -10.03 6.79
CA PRO A 141 2.88 -11.23 7.62
C PRO A 141 1.98 -12.33 7.03
N PRO A 142 2.33 -13.63 7.21
CA PRO A 142 1.47 -14.73 6.82
C PRO A 142 0.08 -14.64 7.44
N LEU A 143 -0.94 -15.09 6.71
CA LEU A 143 -2.30 -15.22 7.22
C LEU A 143 -2.35 -16.27 8.36
N THR A 144 -3.35 -16.14 9.21
CA THR A 144 -3.63 -17.05 10.33
C THR A 144 -4.99 -17.73 10.13
N PRO A 145 -5.33 -18.81 10.87
CA PRO A 145 -6.64 -19.44 10.77
C PRO A 145 -7.79 -18.45 10.94
N MET A 146 -8.75 -18.48 10.00
CA MET A 146 -9.89 -17.56 9.98
C MET A 146 -11.15 -18.30 10.44
N PRO A 147 -11.71 -17.98 11.63
CA PRO A 147 -12.88 -18.68 12.16
C PRO A 147 -14.19 -18.25 11.48
N HIS A 148 -14.18 -17.12 10.76
CA HIS A 148 -15.35 -16.58 10.10
C HIS A 148 -15.53 -17.23 8.72
N PRO A 149 -16.69 -17.79 8.37
CA PRO A 149 -16.87 -18.62 7.17
C PRO A 149 -16.73 -17.87 5.83
N PHE A 150 -16.70 -16.54 5.88
CA PHE A 150 -16.57 -15.67 4.72
C PHE A 150 -15.17 -15.04 4.56
N PHE A 151 -14.21 -15.39 5.42
CA PHE A 151 -12.81 -14.97 5.35
C PHE A 151 -11.89 -16.18 5.25
#